data_AF-A0A6G0AFG4-F1
#
_entry.id   AF-A0A6G0AFG4-F1
#
_cell.length_a   1.000
_cell.length_b   1.000
_cell.length_c   1.000
_cell.angle_alpha   90.00
_cell.angle_beta   90.00
_cell.angle_gamma   90.00
#
_symmetry.space_group_name_H-M   'P 1'
#
loop_
_entity.id
_entity.type
_entity.pdbx_description
1 polymer ?
#
loop_
_entity_poly.entity_id
_entity_poly.type
_entity_poly.pdbx_seq_one_letter_code
_entity_poly.pdbx_strand_id
1 'polypeptide(L)'
;MKILIIALSGIGDALMFTPALKLLRENQPNAQIDALVMYKGAQEIYELNQNLNKVIHFNFMREGAVKSLKFLSELRKKYDASVNVYPS
;
A
#
# COMPACT_ATOMS: atom_id res chain seq x y z
N MET A 1 -9.36 12.30 -4.86
CA MET A 1 -8.93 11.76 -3.55
C MET A 1 -7.75 10.82 -3.77
N LYS A 2 -6.74 10.90 -2.91
CA LYS A 2 -5.55 10.06 -2.91
C LYS A 2 -5.52 9.21 -1.65
N ILE A 3 -5.49 7.90 -1.81
CA ILE A 3 -5.57 6.92 -0.73
C ILE A 3 -4.29 6.09 -0.74
N LEU A 4 -3.68 5.94 0.43
CA LEU A 4 -2.55 5.03 0.63
C LEU A 4 -2.98 3.79 1.41
N ILE A 5 -2.84 2.63 0.80
CA ILE A 5 -3.02 1.33 1.44
C ILE A 5 -1.68 0.91 2.06
N ILE A 6 -1.65 0.69 3.37
CA ILE A 6 -0.44 0.30 4.10
C ILE A 6 -0.51 -1.21 4.37
N ALA A 7 0.23 -1.99 3.58
CA ALA A 7 0.27 -3.45 3.62
C ALA A 7 1.69 -3.93 3.97
N LEU A 8 2.12 -3.61 5.20
CA LEU A 8 3.48 -3.91 5.69
C LEU A 8 3.61 -5.29 6.34
N SER A 9 2.51 -5.93 6.74
CA SER A 9 2.50 -7.08 7.64
C SER A 9 2.84 -8.43 6.98
N GLY A 10 2.57 -8.61 5.69
CA GLY A 10 2.90 -9.84 4.99
C GLY A 10 2.00 -10.14 3.80
N ILE A 11 2.28 -11.27 3.13
CA ILE A 11 1.52 -11.71 1.96
C ILE A 11 0.08 -12.12 2.30
N GLY A 12 -0.15 -12.69 3.49
CA GLY A 12 -1.46 -13.16 3.95
C GLY A 12 -2.47 -12.02 4.08
N ASP A 13 -2.15 -11.01 4.88
CA ASP A 13 -2.99 -9.81 5.04
C ASP A 13 -3.21 -9.11 3.69
N ALA A 14 -2.15 -8.99 2.87
CA ALA A 14 -2.25 -8.35 1.57
C ALA A 14 -3.28 -9.06 0.67
N LEU A 15 -3.24 -10.39 0.62
CA LEU A 15 -4.18 -11.22 -0.12
C LEU A 15 -5.62 -11.10 0.43
N MET A 16 -5.79 -11.18 1.74
CA MET A 16 -7.11 -11.09 2.41
C MET A 16 -7.77 -9.73 2.18
N PHE A 17 -6.98 -8.67 1.99
CA PHE A 17 -7.50 -7.32 1.72
C PHE A 17 -7.92 -7.08 0.27
N THR A 18 -7.60 -7.99 -0.66
CA THR A 18 -7.92 -7.79 -2.10
C THR A 18 -9.41 -7.58 -2.41
N PRO A 19 -10.39 -8.20 -1.71
CA PRO A 19 -11.81 -7.87 -1.92
C PRO A 19 -12.17 -6.45 -1.48
N ALA A 20 -11.53 -5.93 -0.42
CA ALA A 20 -11.71 -4.55 0.02
C ALA A 20 -11.16 -3.56 -1.01
N LEU A 21 -10.04 -3.87 -1.68
CA LEU A 21 -9.52 -3.06 -2.80
C LEU A 21 -10.52 -2.97 -3.96
N LYS A 22 -11.18 -4.09 -4.30
CA LYS A 22 -12.22 -4.10 -5.33
C LYS A 22 -13.38 -3.18 -4.96
N LEU A 23 -13.92 -3.34 -3.74
CA LEU A 23 -15.01 -2.50 -3.25
C LEU A 23 -14.61 -1.01 -3.19
N LEU A 24 -13.38 -0.72 -2.77
CA LEU A 24 -12.86 0.64 -2.72
C LEU A 24 -12.81 1.26 -4.12
N ARG A 25 -12.33 0.53 -5.13
CA ARG A 25 -12.31 1.00 -6.52
C ARG A 25 -13.72 1.20 -7.07
N GLU A 26 -14.65 0.29 -6.80
CA GLU A 26 -16.04 0.41 -7.24
C GLU A 26 -16.74 1.65 -6.65
N ASN A 27 -16.51 1.94 -5.36
CA ASN A 27 -17.10 3.08 -4.67
C ASN A 27 -16.34 4.40 -4.90
N GLN A 28 -15.07 4.34 -5.28
CA GLN A 28 -14.22 5.50 -5.56
C GLN A 28 -13.48 5.33 -6.92
N PRO A 29 -14.21 5.32 -8.05
CA PRO A 29 -13.64 4.97 -9.36
C PRO A 29 -12.47 5.85 -9.78
N ASN A 30 -12.56 7.15 -9.43
CA ASN A 30 -11.60 8.18 -9.84
C ASN A 30 -10.51 8.44 -8.77
N ALA A 31 -10.51 7.72 -7.65
CA ALA A 31 -9.48 7.90 -6.64
C ALA A 31 -8.13 7.36 -7.12
N GLN A 32 -7.04 8.01 -6.72
CA GLN A 32 -5.71 7.42 -6.81
C GLN A 32 -5.53 6.53 -5.58
N ILE A 33 -5.39 5.23 -5.79
CA ILE A 33 -5.25 4.21 -4.74
C ILE A 33 -3.87 3.57 -4.92
N ASP A 34 -2.92 3.97 -4.06
CA ASP A 34 -1.57 3.42 -4.09
C ASP A 34 -1.38 2.48 -2.90
N ALA A 35 -0.53 1.47 -3.02
CA ALA A 35 -0.18 0.56 -1.93
C ALA A 35 1.29 0.70 -1.54
N LEU A 36 1.57 0.79 -0.24
CA LEU A 36 2.90 0.67 0.34
C LEU A 36 3.07 -0.75 0.90
N VAL A 37 4.06 -1.47 0.38
CA VAL A 37 4.37 -2.86 0.74
C VAL A 37 5.82 -2.99 1.20
N MET A 38 6.04 -3.89 2.16
CA MET A 38 7.39 -4.19 2.66
C MET A 38 7.99 -5.47 2.09
N TYR A 39 7.13 -6.47 1.86
CA TYR A 39 7.55 -7.80 1.43
C TYR A 39 7.30 -7.99 -0.06
N LYS A 40 8.27 -8.61 -0.75
CA LYS A 40 8.20 -8.84 -2.19
C LYS A 40 6.97 -9.66 -2.61
N GLY A 41 6.58 -10.66 -1.82
CA GLY A 41 5.37 -11.45 -2.11
C GLY A 41 4.09 -10.61 -2.09
N ALA A 42 3.97 -9.63 -1.20
CA ALA A 42 2.84 -8.70 -1.20
C ALA A 42 2.89 -7.74 -2.40
N GLN A 43 4.10 -7.30 -2.78
CA GLN A 43 4.31 -6.50 -3.99
C GLN A 43 3.82 -7.24 -5.24
N GLU A 44 4.24 -8.48 -5.44
CA GLU A 44 3.89 -9.29 -6.62
C GLU A 44 2.37 -9.49 -6.75
N ILE A 45 1.67 -9.73 -5.63
CA ILE A 45 0.19 -9.83 -5.64
C ILE A 45 -0.44 -8.49 -6.05
N TYR A 46 0.04 -7.39 -5.48
CA TYR A 46 -0.57 -6.07 -5.69
C TYR A 46 -0.25 -5.48 -7.06
N GLU A 47 0.90 -5.79 -7.66
CA GLU A 47 1.22 -5.38 -9.03
C GLU A 47 0.28 -6.01 -10.07
N LEU A 48 -0.28 -7.18 -9.77
CA LEU A 48 -1.28 -7.85 -10.61
C LEU A 48 -2.72 -7.36 -10.34
N ASN A 49 -2.93 -6.56 -9.30
CA ASN A 49 -4.25 -6.10 -8.90
C ASN A 49 -4.64 -4.78 -9.59
N GLN A 50 -5.54 -4.87 -10.57
CA GLN A 50 -6.02 -3.73 -11.37
C GLN A 50 -6.77 -2.64 -10.56
N ASN A 51 -7.10 -2.89 -9.30
CA ASN A 51 -7.77 -1.91 -8.45
C ASN A 51 -6.80 -0.85 -7.90
N LEU A 52 -5.49 -1.10 -7.96
CA LEU A 52 -4.43 -0.18 -7.53
C LEU A 52 -3.89 0.63 -8.70
N ASN A 53 -3.49 1.87 -8.44
CA ASN A 53 -2.80 2.73 -9.39
C ASN A 53 -1.28 2.52 -9.35
N LYS A 54 -0.72 2.30 -8.16
CA LYS A 54 0.71 2.11 -7.97
C LYS A 54 1.01 1.23 -6.77
N VAL A 55 2.04 0.40 -6.90
CA VAL A 55 2.64 -0.33 -5.78
C VAL A 55 4.00 0.28 -5.46
N ILE A 56 4.19 0.66 -4.20
CA ILE A 56 5.40 1.27 -3.66
C ILE A 56 6.03 0.24 -2.74
N HIS A 57 7.15 -0.34 -3.16
CA HIS A 57 7.89 -1.28 -2.33
C HIS A 57 9.01 -0.57 -1.57
N PHE A 58 9.03 -0.73 -0.25
CA PHE A 58 10.11 -0.26 0.61
C PHE A 58 10.36 -1.23 1.76
N ASN A 59 11.54 -1.85 1.78
CA ASN A 59 11.90 -2.82 2.81
C ASN A 59 12.49 -2.10 4.04
N PHE A 60 11.61 -1.69 4.97
CA PHE A 60 12.00 -0.99 6.21
C PHE A 60 12.97 -1.80 7.08
N MET A 61 12.87 -3.13 7.06
CA MET A 61 13.75 -4.02 7.82
C MET A 61 15.19 -4.03 7.27
N ARG A 62 15.35 -3.84 5.96
CA ARG A 62 16.65 -3.85 5.28
C ARG A 62 17.31 -2.46 5.21
N GLU A 63 16.53 -1.40 5.02
CA GLU A 63 17.06 -0.07 4.70
C GLU A 63 17.53 0.73 5.94
N GLY A 64 17.07 0.37 7.14
CA GLY A 64 17.45 1.04 8.39
C GLY A 64 16.78 2.41 8.59
N ALA A 65 16.95 2.98 9.79
CA ALA A 65 16.15 4.11 10.26
C ALA A 65 16.31 5.40 9.43
N VAL A 66 17.53 5.78 9.06
CA VAL A 66 17.80 7.04 8.34
C VAL A 66 17.13 7.05 6.97
N LYS A 67 17.32 5.98 6.18
CA LYS A 67 16.68 5.85 4.86
C LYS A 67 15.17 5.74 4.97
N SER A 68 14.67 5.04 5.98
CA SER A 68 13.23 4.93 6.26
C SER A 68 12.61 6.28 6.55
N LEU A 69 13.25 7.11 7.39
CA LEU A 69 12.77 8.46 7.70
C LEU A 69 12.79 9.36 6.45
N LYS A 70 13.84 9.26 5.62
CA LYS A 70 13.91 9.98 4.34
C LYS A 70 12.73 9.58 3.43
N PHE A 71 12.52 8.27 3.23
CA PHE A 71 11.41 7.75 2.44
C PHE A 71 10.04 8.22 2.95
N LEU A 72 9.80 8.12 4.27
CA LEU A 72 8.56 8.57 4.89
C LEU A 72 8.36 10.09 4.69
N SER A 73 9.43 10.88 4.75
CA SER A 73 9.35 12.32 4.49
C SER A 73 8.88 12.63 3.07
N GLU A 74 9.26 11.81 2.09
CA GLU A 74 8.82 11.93 0.69
C GLU A 74 7.35 11.55 0.51
N LEU A 75 6.75 10.78 1.42
CA LEU A 75 5.32 10.42 1.38
C LEU A 75 4.42 11.42 2.12
N ARG A 76 4.99 12.32 2.93
CA ARG A 76 4.20 13.28 3.74
C ARG A 76 3.35 14.17 2.85
N LYS A 77 2.11 14.40 3.28
CA LYS A 77 1.12 15.30 2.64
C LYS A 77 0.77 14.93 1.18
N LYS A 78 1.08 13.71 0.73
CA LYS A 78 0.73 13.24 -0.64
C LYS A 78 -0.63 12.56 -0.73
N TYR A 79 -1.19 12.12 0.39
CA TYR A 79 -2.42 11.34 0.46
C TYR A 79 -3.42 12.02 1.39
N ASP A 80 -4.70 11.97 1.01
CA ASP A 80 -5.82 12.52 1.77
C ASP A 80 -6.26 11.54 2.88
N ALA A 81 -6.10 10.24 2.64
CA ALA A 81 -6.43 9.17 3.57
C ALA A 81 -5.41 8.02 3.51
N SER A 82 -5.28 7.28 4.60
CA SER A 82 -4.52 6.03 4.65
C SER A 82 -5.34 4.92 5.30
N VAL A 83 -5.22 3.70 4.77
CA VAL A 83 -5.86 2.51 5.32
C VAL A 83 -4.76 1.52 5.70
N ASN A 84 -4.71 1.14 6.98
CA ASN A 84 -3.81 0.08 7.42
C ASN A 84 -4.50 -1.27 7.24
N VAL A 85 -3.81 -2.19 6.58
CA VAL A 85 -4.34 -3.54 6.31
C VAL A 85 -4.20 -4.44 7.54
N TYR A 86 -3.25 -4.16 8.44
CA TYR A 86 -3.03 -5.02 9.60
C TYR A 86 -3.98 -4.73 10.77
N PRO A 87 -4.55 -5.76 11.44
CA PRO A 87 -4.65 -7.16 10.98
C PRO A 87 -5.86 -7.33 10.02
N SER A 88 -5.72 -8.15 8.97
CA SER A 88 -6.82 -8.53 8.07
C SER A 88 -7.08 -10.04 8.05
#